data_AF-Q6BE90-F1
#
_entry.id   AF-Q6BE90-F1
#
_cell.length_a   1.000
_cell.length_b   1.000
_cell.length_c   1.000
_cell.angle_alpha   90.00
_cell.angle_beta   90.00
_cell.angle_gamma   90.00
#
_symmetry.space_group_name_H-M   'P 1'
#
loop_
_entity.id
_entity.type
_entity.pdbx_description
1 polymer ?
#
loop_
_entity_poly.entity_id
_entity_poly.type
_entity_poly.pdbx_seq_one_letter_code
_entity_poly.pdbx_strand_id
1 'polypeptide(L)'
;GILTQEQIARITEEGKHPTVPRYSGKLEKIYLHSSGPLREHKKSSGAIVHYRDLQDEGVKLHWTLPPQEIEALSGDTIKLLEISEEYCDEVKQAISKLQKLEWLFIDAKLPEKYQSYQEDLIARIRQCYEAFAEVEPKKAKSTATGWMGFALSLFFLPRDLDEKILLQKLNNAKYLINSLYMAIVDHWKIYDDWPSETKTDSTDYNPLEALTAYLCEEDKKKLCKIIGRNYPDPSSEEEFDDIEESEWKNSELGGTSVRTM
;
A
#
# COMPACT_ATOMS: atom_id res chain seq x y z
N GLY A 1 23.49 -21.63 3.65
CA GLY A 1 23.81 -21.32 2.25
C GLY A 1 25.15 -20.63 2.20
N ILE A 2 25.89 -20.86 1.12
CA ILE A 2 27.12 -20.16 0.75
C ILE A 2 26.70 -19.10 -0.26
N LEU A 3 26.99 -17.83 -0.01
CA LEU A 3 26.52 -16.74 -0.88
C LEU A 3 27.09 -16.88 -2.31
N THR A 4 26.31 -16.58 -3.34
CA THR A 4 26.78 -16.58 -4.74
C THR A 4 27.82 -15.47 -4.96
N GLN A 5 28.63 -15.56 -6.02
CA GLN A 5 29.62 -14.50 -6.32
C GLN A 5 28.98 -13.13 -6.55
N GLU A 6 27.78 -13.07 -7.14
CA GLU A 6 27.04 -11.82 -7.32
C GLU A 6 26.49 -11.28 -5.99
N GLN A 7 26.04 -12.16 -5.09
CA GLN A 7 25.63 -11.78 -3.74
C GLN A 7 26.82 -11.31 -2.91
N ILE A 8 27.96 -11.99 -3.00
CA ILE A 8 29.22 -11.60 -2.37
C ILE A 8 29.68 -10.25 -2.93
N ALA A 9 29.72 -10.06 -4.24
CA ALA A 9 30.09 -8.79 -4.85
C ALA A 9 29.16 -7.64 -4.46
N ARG A 10 27.88 -7.92 -4.19
CA ARG A 10 26.91 -6.92 -3.72
C ARG A 10 27.09 -6.54 -2.26
N ILE A 11 27.45 -7.49 -1.41
CA ILE A 11 27.64 -7.26 0.04
C ILE A 11 29.10 -6.94 0.39
N THR A 12 29.97 -6.72 -0.59
CA THR A 12 31.39 -6.41 -0.38
C THR A 12 31.83 -5.30 -1.34
N GLU A 13 32.50 -4.26 -0.85
CA GLU A 13 33.20 -3.32 -1.73
C GLU A 13 34.57 -3.89 -2.12
N GLU A 14 34.87 -3.92 -3.43
CA GLU A 14 36.14 -4.40 -3.99
C GLU A 14 36.52 -5.84 -3.59
N GLY A 15 35.53 -6.71 -3.33
CA GLY A 15 35.76 -8.12 -3.01
C GLY A 15 36.41 -8.37 -1.64
N LYS A 16 36.43 -7.39 -0.74
CA LYS A 16 36.98 -7.53 0.62
C LYS A 16 35.88 -7.72 1.65
N HIS A 17 35.94 -8.81 2.42
CA HIS A 17 35.08 -8.93 3.59
C HIS A 17 35.52 -9.98 4.64
N PRO A 18 36.10 -9.57 5.79
CA PRO A 18 36.56 -10.54 6.77
C PRO A 18 35.50 -11.09 7.75
N THR A 19 34.42 -10.36 8.13
CA THR A 19 33.32 -10.90 9.01
C THR A 19 32.12 -9.95 9.25
N VAL A 20 31.91 -8.94 8.39
CA VAL A 20 30.87 -7.87 8.38
C VAL A 20 31.04 -6.90 9.55
N PRO A 21 31.65 -5.69 9.38
CA PRO A 21 30.93 -4.51 8.85
C PRO A 21 31.83 -3.39 8.23
N ARG A 22 31.20 -2.25 7.85
CA ARG A 22 31.70 -0.98 7.26
C ARG A 22 31.89 -0.89 5.74
N TYR A 23 32.11 -2.00 5.05
CA TYR A 23 32.22 -2.05 3.57
C TYR A 23 31.25 -3.06 2.95
N SER A 24 30.17 -3.34 3.67
CA SER A 24 29.11 -4.21 3.18
C SER A 24 28.24 -3.43 2.20
N GLY A 25 28.26 -3.81 0.92
CA GLY A 25 27.38 -3.19 -0.06
C GLY A 25 25.89 -3.54 0.18
N LYS A 26 25.04 -3.25 -0.80
CA LYS A 26 23.58 -3.16 -0.61
C LYS A 26 22.95 -4.53 -0.30
N LEU A 27 22.45 -4.73 0.93
CA LEU A 27 21.72 -5.93 1.35
C LEU A 27 20.26 -5.92 0.89
N GLU A 28 19.68 -7.10 0.65
CA GLU A 28 18.23 -7.24 0.41
C GLU A 28 17.45 -6.72 1.63
N LYS A 29 16.42 -5.92 1.35
CA LYS A 29 15.44 -5.54 2.36
C LYS A 29 14.46 -6.69 2.62
N ILE A 30 14.49 -7.21 3.83
CA ILE A 30 13.61 -8.26 4.34
C ILE A 30 12.29 -7.66 4.86
N TYR A 31 11.17 -8.32 4.51
CA TYR A 31 9.83 -7.92 4.92
C TYR A 31 9.17 -8.99 5.80
N LEU A 32 8.98 -8.65 7.06
CA LEU A 32 8.38 -9.52 8.08
C LEU A 32 7.16 -8.85 8.68
N HIS A 33 6.21 -9.66 9.14
CA HIS A 33 5.13 -9.21 10.01
C HIS A 33 5.04 -10.13 11.22
N SER A 34 4.50 -9.60 12.31
CA SER A 34 4.24 -10.39 13.51
C SER A 34 2.75 -10.62 13.70
N SER A 35 2.39 -11.69 14.39
CA SER A 35 1.02 -11.97 14.84
C SER A 35 1.03 -12.26 16.34
N GLY A 36 -0.10 -12.16 17.03
CA GLY A 36 -0.21 -12.44 18.46
C GLY A 36 -0.56 -11.22 19.32
N PRO A 37 -0.53 -11.37 20.66
CA PRO A 37 -0.95 -10.33 21.59
C PRO A 37 -0.10 -9.06 21.47
N LEU A 38 -0.74 -7.92 21.77
CA LEU A 38 -0.09 -6.61 21.83
C LEU A 38 0.21 -6.24 23.28
N ARG A 39 1.37 -5.61 23.50
CA ARG A 39 1.74 -4.91 24.72
C ARG A 39 1.71 -3.41 24.48
N GLU A 40 1.52 -2.65 25.55
CA GLU A 40 1.57 -1.20 25.53
C GLU A 40 2.90 -0.68 26.08
N HIS A 41 3.44 0.35 25.44
CA HIS A 41 4.58 1.11 25.92
C HIS A 41 4.20 2.59 26.02
N LYS A 42 4.38 3.17 27.20
CA LYS A 42 4.19 4.61 27.42
C LYS A 42 5.49 5.35 27.17
N LYS A 43 5.52 6.15 26.10
CA LYS A 43 6.64 7.04 25.76
C LYS A 43 6.82 8.15 26.80
N SER A 44 7.99 8.77 26.81
CA SER A 44 8.28 9.96 27.64
C SER A 44 7.34 11.13 27.36
N SER A 45 6.81 11.24 26.14
CA SER A 45 5.78 12.22 25.76
C SER A 45 4.40 11.94 26.36
N GLY A 46 4.21 10.81 27.04
CA GLY A 46 2.91 10.34 27.52
C GLY A 46 2.08 9.59 26.48
N ALA A 47 2.52 9.53 25.23
CA ALA A 47 1.87 8.73 24.19
C ALA A 47 2.02 7.24 24.47
N ILE A 48 0.92 6.49 24.33
CA ILE A 48 0.91 5.03 24.38
C ILE A 48 1.11 4.52 22.95
N VAL A 49 2.00 3.55 22.78
CA VAL A 49 2.20 2.82 21.53
C VAL A 49 2.14 1.33 21.78
N HIS A 50 1.67 0.57 20.81
CA HIS A 50 1.58 -0.87 20.89
C HIS A 50 2.78 -1.54 20.25
N TYR A 51 3.15 -2.71 20.75
CA TYR A 51 4.19 -3.55 20.16
C TYR A 51 3.90 -5.02 20.44
N ARG A 52 4.55 -5.92 19.70
CA ARG A 52 4.55 -7.37 20.00
C ARG A 52 5.91 -7.78 20.54
N ASP A 53 5.92 -8.49 21.66
CA ASP A 53 7.13 -9.02 22.29
C ASP A 53 7.33 -10.48 21.87
N LEU A 54 8.49 -10.82 21.30
CA LEU A 54 8.78 -12.20 20.88
C LEU A 54 8.87 -13.19 22.06
N GLN A 55 8.98 -12.68 23.29
CA GLN A 55 8.95 -13.52 24.50
C GLN A 55 7.52 -13.87 24.94
N ASP A 56 6.49 -13.22 24.40
CA ASP A 56 5.10 -13.52 24.73
C ASP A 56 4.63 -14.81 24.06
N GLU A 57 3.92 -15.63 24.84
CA GLU A 57 3.27 -16.82 24.31
C GLU A 57 2.26 -16.42 23.22
N GLY A 58 2.36 -17.06 22.06
CA GLY A 58 1.50 -16.80 20.91
C GLY A 58 1.99 -15.72 19.96
N VAL A 59 3.04 -14.96 20.29
CA VAL A 59 3.67 -14.05 19.32
C VAL A 59 4.50 -14.86 18.32
N LYS A 60 4.25 -14.63 17.04
CA LYS A 60 4.95 -15.29 15.92
C LYS A 60 5.46 -14.25 14.93
N LEU A 61 6.56 -14.57 14.25
CA LEU A 61 7.15 -13.75 13.20
C LEU A 61 7.10 -14.52 11.88
N HIS A 62 6.59 -13.87 10.85
CA HIS A 62 6.32 -14.47 9.54
C HIS A 62 6.96 -13.64 8.44
N TRP A 63 7.34 -14.30 7.35
CA TRP A 63 7.70 -13.61 6.11
C TRP A 63 6.44 -13.02 5.49
N THR A 64 6.44 -11.72 5.22
CA THR A 64 5.40 -11.12 4.37
C THR A 64 5.74 -11.28 2.90
N LEU A 65 7.04 -11.20 2.59
CA LEU A 65 7.60 -11.56 1.30
C LEU A 65 8.78 -12.50 1.57
N PRO A 66 8.78 -13.72 0.99
CA PRO A 66 9.95 -14.58 1.05
C PRO A 66 11.19 -13.84 0.51
N PRO A 67 12.39 -14.08 1.06
CA PRO A 67 13.60 -13.48 0.50
C PRO A 67 13.71 -13.79 -1.00
N GLN A 68 14.06 -12.79 -1.80
CA GLN A 68 14.18 -12.94 -3.25
C GLN A 68 15.61 -13.35 -3.64
N GLU A 69 16.56 -13.20 -2.71
CA GLU A 69 17.95 -13.61 -2.88
C GLU A 69 18.26 -14.90 -2.08
N ILE A 70 17.57 -16.01 -2.39
CA ILE A 70 17.79 -17.31 -1.72
C ILE A 70 18.67 -18.22 -2.58
N GLU A 71 19.71 -18.77 -1.97
CA GLU A 71 20.41 -19.93 -2.50
C GLU A 71 19.63 -21.20 -2.10
N ALA A 72 18.83 -21.73 -3.02
CA ALA A 72 18.08 -22.97 -2.77
C ALA A 72 18.81 -24.19 -3.35
N LEU A 73 18.61 -25.35 -2.72
CA LEU A 73 19.20 -26.63 -3.12
C LEU A 73 18.72 -27.12 -4.51
N SER A 74 17.64 -26.53 -5.04
CA SER A 74 17.15 -26.80 -6.39
C SER A 74 16.65 -25.52 -7.06
N GLY A 75 16.83 -25.44 -8.38
CA GLY A 75 16.32 -24.33 -9.19
C GLY A 75 14.79 -24.21 -9.18
N ASP A 76 14.08 -25.31 -8.89
CA ASP A 76 12.62 -25.31 -8.78
C ASP A 76 12.13 -24.57 -7.53
N THR A 77 12.86 -24.68 -6.41
CA THR A 77 12.56 -23.90 -5.20
C THR A 77 12.84 -22.41 -5.40
N ILE A 78 13.90 -22.06 -6.13
CA ILE A 78 14.17 -20.64 -6.49
C ILE A 78 13.02 -20.10 -7.33
N LYS A 79 12.66 -20.81 -8.40
CA LYS A 79 11.56 -20.42 -9.27
C LYS A 79 10.24 -20.27 -8.53
N LEU A 80 9.98 -21.05 -7.48
CA LEU A 80 8.74 -20.94 -6.71
C LEU A 80 8.63 -19.61 -5.95
N LEU A 81 9.74 -19.13 -5.39
CA LEU A 81 9.79 -17.97 -4.50
C LEU A 81 10.06 -16.65 -5.23
N GLU A 82 10.63 -16.74 -6.42
CA GLU A 82 11.02 -15.60 -7.24
C GLU A 82 9.83 -14.88 -7.85
N ILE A 83 9.71 -13.61 -7.48
CA ILE A 83 8.88 -12.60 -8.14
C ILE A 83 9.65 -12.04 -9.33
N SER A 84 8.96 -11.81 -10.44
CA SER A 84 9.54 -11.15 -11.61
C SER A 84 10.16 -9.81 -11.21
N GLU A 85 11.42 -9.58 -11.61
CA GLU A 85 12.19 -8.38 -11.26
C GLU A 85 11.43 -7.08 -11.53
N GLU A 86 10.65 -7.04 -12.61
CA GLU A 86 9.80 -5.92 -13.03
C GLU A 86 8.82 -5.44 -11.94
N TYR A 87 8.29 -6.36 -11.14
CA TYR A 87 7.29 -6.07 -10.10
C TYR A 87 7.86 -6.12 -8.68
N CYS A 88 9.08 -6.60 -8.49
CA CYS A 88 9.66 -6.87 -7.16
C CYS A 88 9.71 -5.60 -6.30
N ASP A 89 10.22 -4.49 -6.84
CA ASP A 89 10.28 -3.22 -6.13
C ASP A 89 8.88 -2.67 -5.80
N GLU A 90 7.93 -2.82 -6.72
CA GLU A 90 6.57 -2.33 -6.54
C GLU A 90 5.83 -3.12 -5.44
N VAL A 91 6.00 -4.44 -5.42
CA VAL A 91 5.49 -5.33 -4.37
C VAL A 91 6.11 -4.96 -3.02
N LYS A 92 7.44 -4.78 -2.96
CA LYS A 92 8.16 -4.38 -1.75
C LYS A 92 7.69 -3.02 -1.23
N GLN A 93 7.33 -2.09 -2.12
CA GLN A 93 6.76 -0.80 -1.74
C GLN A 93 5.34 -0.95 -1.20
N ALA A 94 4.47 -1.70 -1.89
CA ALA A 94 3.09 -1.93 -1.47
C ALA A 94 3.03 -2.59 -0.08
N ILE A 95 3.80 -3.66 0.14
CA ILE A 95 3.92 -4.33 1.44
C ILE A 95 4.41 -3.35 2.51
N SER A 96 5.45 -2.58 2.22
CA SER A 96 5.98 -1.61 3.18
C SER A 96 4.94 -0.58 3.61
N LYS A 97 4.06 -0.16 2.70
CA LYS A 97 3.00 0.80 2.99
C LYS A 97 1.91 0.14 3.84
N LEU A 98 1.42 -1.02 3.44
CA LEU A 98 0.39 -1.75 4.17
C LEU A 98 0.79 -2.07 5.61
N GLN A 99 2.01 -2.58 5.83
CA GLN A 99 2.51 -2.86 7.19
C GLN A 99 2.57 -1.59 8.05
N LYS A 100 3.01 -0.46 7.49
CA LYS A 100 3.03 0.82 8.22
C LYS A 100 1.62 1.32 8.51
N LEU A 101 0.67 1.10 7.60
CA LEU A 101 -0.73 1.46 7.80
C LEU A 101 -1.36 0.61 8.91
N GLU A 102 -1.09 -0.70 8.97
CA GLU A 102 -1.54 -1.56 10.06
C GLU A 102 -1.15 -0.95 11.42
N TRP A 103 0.14 -0.64 11.60
CA TRP A 103 0.64 -0.04 12.85
C TRP A 103 0.09 1.35 13.13
N LEU A 104 -0.12 2.17 12.08
CA LEU A 104 -0.77 3.46 12.23
C LEU A 104 -2.18 3.29 12.81
N PHE A 105 -2.97 2.35 12.29
CA PHE A 105 -4.32 2.10 12.79
C PHE A 105 -4.32 1.41 14.15
N ILE A 106 -3.36 0.55 14.48
CA ILE A 106 -3.24 -0.01 15.83
C ILE A 106 -3.03 1.10 16.88
N ASP A 107 -2.20 2.10 16.57
CA ASP A 107 -1.86 3.19 17.50
C ASP A 107 -2.83 4.39 17.41
N ALA A 108 -3.72 4.40 16.43
CA ALA A 108 -4.65 5.50 16.21
C ALA A 108 -5.66 5.62 17.36
N LYS A 109 -5.84 6.85 17.85
CA LYS A 109 -6.87 7.17 18.84
C LYS A 109 -8.17 7.52 18.14
N LEU A 110 -9.12 6.59 18.19
CA LEU A 110 -10.45 6.75 17.62
C LEU A 110 -11.52 6.66 18.70
N PRO A 111 -12.69 7.31 18.52
CA PRO A 111 -13.85 7.10 19.38
C PRO A 111 -14.21 5.62 19.49
N GLU A 112 -14.58 5.16 20.70
CA GLU A 112 -14.90 3.75 21.00
C GLU A 112 -15.98 3.16 20.07
N LYS A 113 -16.94 3.99 19.64
CA LYS A 113 -17.98 3.57 18.68
C LYS A 113 -17.44 3.07 17.34
N TYR A 114 -16.19 3.42 16.98
CA TYR A 114 -15.53 2.99 15.75
C TYR A 114 -14.54 1.85 15.95
N GLN A 115 -14.42 1.28 17.16
CA GLN A 115 -13.46 0.22 17.44
C GLN A 115 -13.67 -1.01 16.52
N SER A 116 -14.93 -1.42 16.29
CA SER A 116 -15.22 -2.53 15.36
C SER A 116 -14.77 -2.23 13.92
N TYR A 117 -14.91 -0.98 13.46
CA TYR A 117 -14.41 -0.57 12.13
C TYR A 117 -12.88 -0.59 12.07
N GLN A 118 -12.23 -0.19 13.16
CA GLN A 118 -10.77 -0.19 13.27
C GLN A 118 -10.22 -1.61 13.22
N GLU A 119 -10.80 -2.54 13.98
CA GLU A 119 -10.42 -3.95 13.99
C GLU A 119 -10.59 -4.60 12.61
N ASP A 120 -11.74 -4.36 11.97
CA ASP A 120 -12.05 -4.88 10.63
C ASP A 120 -11.10 -4.28 9.57
N LEU A 121 -10.80 -2.98 9.64
CA LEU A 121 -9.88 -2.32 8.71
C LEU A 121 -8.45 -2.85 8.88
N ILE A 122 -7.99 -3.00 10.12
CA ILE A 122 -6.69 -3.62 10.41
C ILE A 122 -6.65 -5.03 9.82
N ALA A 123 -7.70 -5.84 10.02
CA ALA A 123 -7.78 -7.18 9.44
C ALA A 123 -7.70 -7.17 7.90
N ARG A 124 -8.40 -6.25 7.23
CA ARG A 124 -8.33 -6.08 5.77
C ARG A 124 -6.93 -5.68 5.30
N ILE A 125 -6.27 -4.75 6.00
CA ILE A 125 -4.88 -4.37 5.70
C ILE A 125 -3.95 -5.58 5.84
N ARG A 126 -4.12 -6.38 6.91
CA ARG A 126 -3.36 -7.62 7.11
C ARG A 126 -3.54 -8.59 5.98
N GLN A 127 -4.79 -8.92 5.65
CA GLN A 127 -5.13 -9.83 4.55
C GLN A 127 -4.45 -9.40 3.24
N CYS A 128 -4.41 -8.10 2.94
CA CYS A 128 -3.77 -7.60 1.73
C CYS A 128 -2.27 -7.88 1.68
N TYR A 129 -1.52 -7.66 2.77
CA TYR A 129 -0.08 -7.93 2.76
C TYR A 129 0.23 -9.42 2.99
N GLU A 130 -0.57 -10.15 3.78
CA GLU A 130 -0.40 -11.58 4.06
C GLU A 130 -0.63 -12.44 2.81
N ALA A 131 -1.48 -11.98 1.88
CA ALA A 131 -1.61 -12.62 0.58
C ALA A 131 -0.28 -12.74 -0.18
N PHE A 132 0.71 -11.87 0.05
CA PHE A 132 2.04 -12.00 -0.57
C PHE A 132 2.92 -13.07 0.09
N ALA A 133 2.61 -13.46 1.32
CA ALA A 133 3.31 -14.52 2.05
C ALA A 133 2.89 -15.92 1.57
N GLU A 134 1.71 -16.03 0.96
CA GLU A 134 1.18 -17.28 0.43
C GLU A 134 1.98 -17.73 -0.81
N VAL A 135 2.82 -18.74 -0.60
CA VAL A 135 3.60 -19.39 -1.66
C VAL A 135 2.78 -20.54 -2.23
N GLU A 136 2.18 -20.34 -3.41
CA GLU A 136 1.51 -21.41 -4.15
C GLU A 136 2.43 -22.00 -5.24
N PRO A 137 2.31 -23.31 -5.57
CA PRO A 137 2.97 -23.88 -6.73
C PRO A 137 2.63 -23.10 -8.01
N LYS A 138 3.66 -22.71 -8.76
CA LYS A 138 3.47 -21.99 -10.04
C LYS A 138 2.58 -22.81 -10.98
N LYS A 139 1.49 -22.19 -11.41
CA LYS A 139 0.44 -22.84 -12.22
C LYS A 139 0.72 -22.71 -13.72
N ALA A 140 1.52 -21.72 -14.13
CA ALA A 140 1.84 -21.50 -15.52
C ALA A 140 2.85 -22.55 -16.04
N LYS A 141 2.48 -23.24 -17.13
CA LYS A 141 3.40 -24.16 -17.84
C LYS A 141 4.31 -23.43 -18.83
N SER A 142 3.91 -22.24 -19.27
CA SER A 142 4.64 -21.40 -20.23
C SER A 142 4.27 -19.94 -20.02
N THR A 143 5.28 -19.06 -20.06
CA THR A 143 5.13 -17.61 -19.98
C THR A 143 5.27 -17.00 -21.38
N ALA A 144 4.44 -16.01 -21.72
CA ALA A 144 4.62 -15.27 -22.96
C ALA A 144 5.97 -14.53 -22.96
N THR A 145 6.84 -14.85 -23.92
CA THR A 145 8.21 -14.29 -24.02
C THR A 145 8.40 -13.50 -25.33
N GLY A 146 9.54 -12.82 -25.48
CA GLY A 146 9.88 -12.05 -26.67
C GLY A 146 9.02 -10.80 -26.85
N TRP A 147 8.78 -10.40 -28.11
CA TRP A 147 8.03 -9.18 -28.44
C TRP A 147 6.59 -9.19 -27.90
N MET A 148 5.95 -10.37 -27.87
CA MET A 148 4.59 -10.53 -27.33
C MET A 148 4.59 -10.34 -25.81
N GLY A 149 5.56 -10.92 -25.11
CA GLY A 149 5.74 -10.70 -23.66
C GLY A 149 6.06 -9.23 -23.33
N PHE A 150 6.89 -8.58 -24.13
CA PHE A 150 7.21 -7.16 -23.98
C PHE A 150 6.00 -6.25 -24.23
N ALA A 151 5.20 -6.53 -25.27
CA ALA A 151 3.98 -5.79 -25.52
C ALA A 151 2.98 -5.96 -24.36
N LEU A 152 2.81 -7.18 -23.86
CA LEU A 152 1.93 -7.43 -22.70
C LEU A 152 2.39 -6.65 -21.46
N SER A 153 3.69 -6.66 -21.15
CA SER A 153 4.20 -5.93 -19.98
C SER A 153 4.02 -4.41 -20.12
N LEU A 154 4.23 -3.85 -21.32
CA LEU A 154 3.95 -2.43 -21.59
C LEU A 154 2.49 -2.02 -21.38
N PHE A 155 1.55 -2.92 -21.67
CA PHE A 155 0.12 -2.68 -21.46
C PHE A 155 -0.37 -3.15 -20.07
N PHE A 156 0.54 -3.51 -19.15
CA PHE A 156 0.21 -4.07 -17.84
C PHE A 156 -0.71 -5.30 -17.92
N LEU A 157 -0.62 -6.06 -19.01
CA LEU A 157 -1.37 -7.29 -19.21
C LEU A 157 -0.52 -8.47 -18.72
N PRO A 158 -1.13 -9.42 -17.97
CA PRO A 158 -0.38 -10.54 -17.42
C PRO A 158 0.15 -11.45 -18.52
N ARG A 159 1.43 -11.81 -18.44
CA ARG A 159 2.08 -12.75 -19.36
C ARG A 159 1.73 -14.22 -19.11
N ASP A 160 1.29 -14.53 -17.89
CA ASP A 160 0.80 -15.85 -17.48
C ASP A 160 -0.15 -15.77 -16.26
N LEU A 161 -0.59 -16.94 -15.76
CA LEU A 161 -1.53 -17.04 -14.65
C LEU A 161 -0.90 -16.62 -13.31
N ASP A 162 0.38 -16.90 -13.09
CA ASP A 162 1.07 -16.57 -11.83
C ASP A 162 1.28 -15.05 -11.75
N GLU A 163 1.63 -14.42 -12.87
CA GLU A 163 1.69 -12.97 -12.99
C GLU A 163 0.32 -12.31 -12.81
N LYS A 164 -0.76 -12.92 -13.34
CA LYS A 164 -2.12 -12.43 -13.11
C LYS A 164 -2.47 -12.42 -11.61
N ILE A 165 -2.11 -13.48 -10.88
CA ILE A 165 -2.35 -13.58 -9.43
C ILE A 165 -1.53 -12.50 -8.69
N LEU A 166 -0.26 -12.32 -9.06
CA LEU A 166 0.60 -11.28 -8.48
C LEU A 166 0.03 -9.88 -8.70
N LEU A 167 -0.36 -9.56 -9.94
CA LEU A 167 -0.95 -8.27 -10.29
C LEU A 167 -2.29 -8.05 -9.58
N GLN A 168 -3.08 -9.11 -9.36
CA GLN A 168 -4.31 -9.02 -8.57
C GLN A 168 -4.03 -8.66 -7.11
N LYS A 169 -3.07 -9.33 -6.45
CA LYS A 169 -2.64 -9.00 -5.08
C LYS A 169 -2.15 -7.55 -4.99
N LEU A 170 -1.36 -7.13 -5.97
CA LEU A 170 -0.83 -5.77 -6.05
C LEU A 170 -1.92 -4.72 -6.28
N ASN A 171 -2.88 -5.00 -7.17
CA ASN A 171 -4.01 -4.11 -7.42
C ASN A 171 -4.89 -3.97 -6.18
N ASN A 172 -5.19 -5.06 -5.47
CA ASN A 172 -5.95 -4.99 -4.21
C ASN A 172 -5.26 -4.09 -3.18
N ALA A 173 -3.94 -4.23 -3.01
CA ALA A 173 -3.15 -3.36 -2.14
C ALA A 173 -3.23 -1.89 -2.58
N LYS A 174 -3.07 -1.60 -3.87
CA LYS A 174 -3.15 -0.25 -4.42
C LYS A 174 -4.54 0.36 -4.26
N TYR A 175 -5.60 -0.40 -4.51
CA TYR A 175 -6.98 0.06 -4.35
C TYR A 175 -7.29 0.40 -2.90
N LEU A 176 -6.93 -0.46 -1.96
CA LEU A 176 -7.09 -0.17 -0.53
C LEU A 176 -6.34 1.11 -0.14
N ILE A 177 -5.06 1.21 -0.51
CA ILE A 177 -4.25 2.41 -0.24
C ILE A 177 -4.88 3.66 -0.83
N ASN A 178 -5.35 3.59 -2.07
CA ASN A 178 -5.99 4.74 -2.73
C ASN A 178 -7.32 5.11 -2.07
N SER A 179 -8.14 4.11 -1.71
CA SER A 179 -9.42 4.32 -1.03
C SER A 179 -9.22 5.00 0.33
N LEU A 180 -8.22 4.58 1.11
CA LEU A 180 -7.86 5.23 2.37
C LEU A 180 -7.48 6.71 2.18
N TYR A 181 -6.79 7.03 1.09
CA TYR A 181 -6.45 8.42 0.77
C TYR A 181 -7.69 9.22 0.34
N MET A 182 -8.52 8.66 -0.55
CA MET A 182 -9.73 9.32 -1.02
C MET A 182 -10.72 9.58 0.12
N ALA A 183 -10.84 8.65 1.06
CA ALA A 183 -11.70 8.84 2.22
C ALA A 183 -11.29 10.04 3.09
N ILE A 184 -9.99 10.37 3.15
CA ILE A 184 -9.51 11.61 3.80
C ILE A 184 -9.87 12.84 2.96
N VAL A 185 -9.57 12.81 1.66
CA VAL A 185 -9.75 13.94 0.73
C VAL A 185 -11.22 14.32 0.59
N ASP A 186 -12.08 13.32 0.38
CA ASP A 186 -13.50 13.49 0.12
C ASP A 186 -14.33 13.53 1.40
N HIS A 187 -13.68 13.50 2.57
CA HIS A 187 -14.32 13.54 3.89
C HIS A 187 -15.45 12.51 4.04
N TRP A 188 -15.16 11.24 3.73
CA TRP A 188 -16.16 10.17 3.81
C TRP A 188 -16.82 10.11 5.18
N LYS A 189 -18.12 9.85 5.20
CA LYS A 189 -18.93 9.81 6.41
C LYS A 189 -19.31 8.38 6.76
N ILE A 190 -19.24 8.06 8.04
CA ILE A 190 -19.84 6.86 8.62
C ILE A 190 -21.22 7.26 9.14
N TYR A 191 -22.26 6.67 8.58
CA TYR A 191 -23.66 6.86 8.99
C TYR A 191 -24.01 5.84 10.08
N ASP A 192 -24.42 6.31 11.26
CA ASP A 192 -24.68 5.43 12.41
C ASP A 192 -25.83 4.43 12.14
N ASP A 193 -26.76 4.76 11.24
CA ASP A 193 -27.88 3.89 10.83
C ASP A 193 -27.47 2.82 9.80
N TRP A 194 -26.25 2.91 9.26
CA TRP A 194 -25.78 1.99 8.22
C TRP A 194 -24.82 0.95 8.82
N PRO A 195 -24.98 -0.33 8.43
CA PRO A 195 -24.04 -1.38 8.84
C PRO A 195 -22.66 -1.17 8.21
N SER A 196 -21.64 -1.78 8.84
CA SER A 196 -20.34 -1.97 8.19
C SER A 196 -20.48 -2.92 6.99
N GLU A 197 -19.70 -2.69 5.94
CA GLU A 197 -19.61 -3.59 4.78
C GLU A 197 -19.24 -5.04 5.14
N THR A 198 -18.62 -5.27 6.31
CA THR A 198 -18.29 -6.61 6.81
C THR A 198 -19.48 -7.38 7.37
N LYS A 199 -20.62 -6.70 7.59
CA LYS A 199 -21.78 -7.23 8.32
C LYS A 199 -23.02 -7.43 7.44
N THR A 200 -22.97 -7.02 6.17
CA THR A 200 -24.12 -7.07 5.26
C THR A 200 -23.68 -7.18 3.80
N ASP A 201 -24.53 -7.80 2.98
CA ASP A 201 -24.41 -7.79 1.52
C ASP A 201 -25.32 -6.73 0.86
N SER A 202 -25.89 -5.80 1.63
CA SER A 202 -26.75 -4.71 1.12
C SER A 202 -25.94 -3.69 0.33
N THR A 203 -26.60 -2.81 -0.43
CA THR A 203 -25.94 -1.68 -1.10
C THR A 203 -25.76 -0.46 -0.19
N ASP A 204 -26.51 -0.39 0.91
CA ASP A 204 -26.41 0.68 1.90
C ASP A 204 -25.52 0.19 3.06
N TYR A 205 -24.23 0.52 2.99
CA TYR A 205 -23.23 0.19 4.01
C TYR A 205 -22.17 1.30 4.15
N ASN A 206 -21.49 1.32 5.29
CA ASN A 206 -20.31 2.14 5.50
C ASN A 206 -19.04 1.40 5.08
N PRO A 207 -18.22 1.95 4.17
CA PRO A 207 -16.92 1.37 3.84
C PRO A 207 -15.96 1.55 5.01
N LEU A 208 -15.13 0.53 5.28
CA LEU A 208 -14.13 0.55 6.35
C LEU A 208 -13.14 1.71 6.20
N GLU A 209 -12.80 2.07 4.95
CA GLU A 209 -11.86 3.13 4.65
C GLU A 209 -12.36 4.51 5.08
N ALA A 210 -13.68 4.71 5.25
CA ALA A 210 -14.25 5.94 5.79
C ALA A 210 -13.70 6.29 7.18
N LEU A 211 -13.22 5.29 7.94
CA LEU A 211 -12.59 5.49 9.24
C LEU A 211 -11.41 6.46 9.20
N THR A 212 -10.69 6.53 8.07
CA THR A 212 -9.57 7.46 7.87
C THR A 212 -9.96 8.92 8.04
N ALA A 213 -11.20 9.28 7.66
CA ALA A 213 -11.72 10.64 7.80
C ALA A 213 -11.86 11.06 9.27
N TYR A 214 -11.89 10.10 10.20
CA TYR A 214 -12.06 10.31 11.64
C TYR A 214 -10.74 10.25 12.43
N LEU A 215 -9.62 9.99 11.75
CA LEU A 215 -8.28 10.10 12.36
C LEU A 215 -8.00 11.54 12.79
N CYS A 216 -7.17 11.70 13.82
CA CYS A 216 -6.64 13.02 14.18
C CYS A 216 -5.75 13.56 13.05
N GLU A 217 -5.58 14.89 12.99
CA GLU A 217 -4.84 15.54 11.91
C GLU A 217 -3.39 15.03 11.77
N GLU A 218 -2.72 14.79 12.90
CA GLU A 218 -1.37 14.23 12.90
C GLU A 218 -1.32 12.83 12.26
N ASP A 219 -2.31 11.99 12.52
CA ASP A 219 -2.37 10.64 11.96
C ASP A 219 -2.80 10.66 10.49
N LYS A 220 -3.65 11.60 10.06
CA LYS A 220 -3.93 11.84 8.63
C LYS A 220 -2.65 12.24 7.88
N LYS A 221 -1.86 13.16 8.44
CA LYS A 221 -0.55 13.56 7.89
C LYS A 221 0.43 12.39 7.80
N LYS A 222 0.52 11.55 8.85
CA LYS A 222 1.34 10.33 8.84
C LYS A 222 0.86 9.34 7.78
N LEU A 223 -0.45 9.13 7.66
CA LEU A 223 -1.06 8.25 6.67
C LEU A 223 -0.70 8.70 5.26
N CYS A 224 -0.94 9.98 4.92
CA CYS A 224 -0.57 10.54 3.60
C CYS A 224 0.93 10.36 3.30
N LYS A 225 1.80 10.60 4.30
CA LYS A 225 3.24 10.35 4.17
C LYS A 225 3.59 8.88 3.93
N ILE A 226 2.91 7.94 4.57
CA ILE A 226 3.10 6.49 4.32
C ILE A 226 2.72 6.16 2.88
N ILE A 227 1.58 6.70 2.40
CA ILE A 227 1.11 6.49 1.03
C ILE A 227 2.04 7.11 -0.01
N GLY A 228 2.72 8.20 0.35
CA GLY A 228 3.57 9.00 -0.54
C GLY A 228 2.78 10.09 -1.27
N ARG A 229 1.74 10.62 -0.64
CA ARG A 229 0.92 11.74 -1.15
C ARG A 229 0.92 12.88 -0.12
N ASN A 230 0.63 14.08 -0.59
CA ASN A 230 0.48 15.24 0.30
C ASN A 230 -0.84 15.16 1.05
N TYR A 231 -0.86 15.65 2.29
CA TYR A 231 -2.10 15.86 3.01
C TYR A 231 -2.78 17.12 2.46
N PRO A 232 -4.03 17.05 1.98
CA PRO A 232 -4.76 18.24 1.58
C PRO A 232 -5.08 19.05 2.85
N ASP A 233 -4.42 20.18 3.01
CA ASP A 233 -4.70 21.06 4.14
C ASP A 233 -6.06 21.72 3.88
N PRO A 234 -7.06 21.57 4.76
CA PRO A 234 -8.36 22.21 4.58
C PRO A 234 -8.28 23.75 4.55
N SER A 235 -7.16 24.34 4.99
CA SER A 235 -6.90 25.78 4.86
C SER A 235 -6.34 26.21 3.49
N SER A 236 -6.11 25.25 2.58
CA SER A 236 -5.57 25.49 1.24
C SER A 236 -6.61 25.38 0.12
N GLU A 237 -7.90 25.39 0.45
CA GLU A 237 -8.92 25.79 -0.53
C GLU A 237 -8.58 27.21 -0.96
N GLU A 238 -7.87 27.35 -2.10
CA GLU A 238 -7.79 28.61 -2.82
C GLU A 238 -9.23 29.12 -2.99
N GLU A 239 -9.51 30.28 -2.39
CA GLU A 239 -10.71 31.06 -2.68
C GLU A 239 -10.78 31.17 -4.21
N PHE A 240 -11.62 30.35 -4.83
CA PHE A 240 -12.05 30.60 -6.19
C PHE A 240 -12.88 31.87 -6.09
N ASP A 241 -12.23 33.00 -6.36
CA ASP A 241 -12.88 34.30 -6.53
C ASP A 241 -14.14 34.08 -7.37
N ASP A 242 -15.28 34.46 -6.80
CA ASP A 242 -16.56 34.56 -7.47
C ASP A 242 -16.33 35.27 -8.81
N ILE A 243 -16.35 34.52 -9.92
CA ILE A 243 -16.40 35.12 -11.25
C ILE A 243 -17.77 35.80 -11.32
N GLU A 244 -17.79 37.11 -11.08
CA GLU A 244 -18.96 37.96 -11.26
C GLU A 244 -19.59 37.66 -12.64
N GLU A 245 -20.83 37.19 -12.62
CA GLU A 245 -21.74 37.17 -13.78
C GLU A 245 -22.11 38.61 -14.21
N SER A 246 -21.13 39.46 -14.56
CA SER A 246 -21.39 40.87 -14.89
C SER A 246 -21.01 41.30 -16.33
N GLU A 247 -20.38 40.45 -17.15
CA GLU A 247 -19.92 40.87 -18.49
C GLU A 247 -20.60 40.24 -19.72
N TRP A 248 -21.67 39.45 -19.57
CA TRP A 248 -22.35 38.82 -20.73
C TRP A 248 -23.68 39.47 -21.17
N LYS A 249 -24.03 40.67 -20.70
CA LYS A 249 -25.28 41.35 -21.10
C LYS A 249 -25.16 42.59 -21.97
N ASN A 250 -23.96 43.00 -22.41
CA ASN A 250 -23.79 44.22 -23.20
C ASN A 250 -22.98 44.06 -24.49
N SER A 251 -23.07 42.91 -25.18
CA SER A 251 -22.43 42.80 -26.50
C SER A 251 -23.27 42.07 -27.55
N GLU A 252 -24.57 42.30 -27.63
CA GLU A 252 -25.33 41.82 -28.78
C GLU A 252 -26.59 42.65 -29.08
N LEU A 253 -26.40 43.87 -29.60
CA LEU A 253 -27.42 44.54 -30.42
C LEU A 253 -26.77 45.36 -31.56
N GLY A 254 -26.71 44.72 -32.73
CA GLY A 254 -27.24 45.31 -33.97
C GLY A 254 -26.36 46.32 -34.71
N GLY A 255 -25.45 45.83 -35.54
CA GLY A 255 -24.81 46.58 -36.62
C GLY A 255 -25.02 45.90 -37.97
N THR A 256 -26.24 45.92 -38.51
CA THR A 256 -26.53 45.57 -39.91
C THR A 256 -26.03 46.67 -40.84
N SER A 257 -25.07 46.37 -41.72
CA SER A 257 -24.82 47.16 -42.92
C SER A 257 -24.69 46.25 -44.13
N VAL A 258 -25.80 46.13 -44.85
CA VAL A 258 -25.90 45.59 -46.21
C VAL A 258 -25.15 46.51 -47.16
N ARG A 259 -24.37 45.96 -48.09
CA ARG A 259 -23.93 46.69 -49.29
C ARG A 259 -23.74 45.74 -50.47
N THR A 260 -24.65 45.82 -51.44
CA THR A 260 -24.31 45.58 -52.85
C THR A 260 -25.21 46.42 -53.75
N MET A 261 -24.54 47.24 -54.58
CA MET A 261 -25.01 48.13 -55.66
C MET A 261 -25.91 49.30 -55.28
#